data_AF-A0AAW0GQU2-F1
#
_entry.id   AF-A0AAW0GQU2-F1
#
_cell.length_a   1.000
_cell.length_b   1.000
_cell.length_c   1.000
_cell.angle_alpha   90.00
_cell.angle_beta   90.00
_cell.angle_gamma   90.00
#
_symmetry.space_group_name_H-M   'P 1'
#
loop_
_entity.id
_entity.type
_entity.pdbx_description
1 polymer ?
#
loop_
_entity_poly.entity_id
_entity_poly.type
_entity_poly.pdbx_seq_one_letter_code
_entity_poly.pdbx_strand_id
1 'polypeptide(L)'
;MLNIFISLVFLPLALAQFQFFEQMFGQQHPGQQPRQQQTGYPGQWAAHAEAVPCSDYLCPGTLTCVQNPSQCPCPDAQDIPCLVPDAQDKDGATVLCVRGSQDCSDVQRLASRYSK
;
A
#
# COMPACT_ATOMS: atom_id res chain seq x y z
N MET A 1 -18.05 -54.24 18.49
CA MET A 1 -18.92 -53.57 17.50
C MET A 1 -19.60 -52.29 18.02
N LEU A 2 -19.72 -52.07 19.34
CA LEU A 2 -20.36 -50.89 19.94
C LEU A 2 -19.43 -49.70 20.25
N ASN A 3 -18.14 -49.73 19.89
CA ASN A 3 -17.22 -48.58 20.14
C ASN A 3 -16.92 -47.74 18.89
N ILE A 4 -17.15 -48.28 17.70
CA ILE A 4 -16.89 -47.58 16.43
C ILE A 4 -18.03 -46.60 16.10
N PHE A 5 -19.27 -46.97 16.42
CA PHE A 5 -20.45 -46.11 16.18
C PHE A 5 -20.45 -44.83 17.03
N ILE A 6 -19.85 -44.84 18.23
CA ILE A 6 -19.83 -43.68 19.13
C ILE A 6 -18.82 -42.61 18.67
N SER A 7 -17.73 -43.01 18.00
CA SER A 7 -16.71 -42.07 17.54
C SER A 7 -17.10 -41.30 16.26
N LEU A 8 -18.04 -41.82 15.47
CA LEU A 8 -18.45 -41.21 14.19
C LEU A 8 -19.52 -40.11 14.34
N VAL A 9 -20.07 -39.92 15.54
CA VAL A 9 -21.12 -38.91 15.82
C VAL A 9 -20.52 -37.54 16.20
N PHE A 10 -19.21 -37.46 16.45
CA PHE A 10 -18.54 -36.25 16.96
C PHE A 10 -17.77 -35.41 15.92
N LEU A 11 -17.88 -35.69 14.63
CA LEU A 11 -17.32 -34.84 13.56
C LEU A 11 -18.32 -34.74 12.39
N PRO A 12 -18.66 -33.57 11.81
CA PRO A 12 -18.28 -32.18 12.12
C PRO A 12 -19.49 -31.21 12.16
N LEU A 13 -19.59 -30.36 13.18
CA LEU A 13 -20.44 -29.16 13.16
C LEU A 13 -19.65 -27.92 13.59
N ALA A 14 -18.49 -27.72 12.97
CA ALA A 14 -17.86 -26.41 12.96
C ALA A 14 -18.56 -25.55 11.90
N LEU A 15 -19.80 -25.14 12.17
CA LEU A 15 -20.42 -24.04 11.44
C LEU A 15 -19.67 -22.78 11.86
N ALA A 16 -18.73 -22.34 11.03
CA ALA A 16 -18.06 -21.07 11.19
C ALA A 16 -19.06 -19.92 10.92
N GLN A 17 -19.93 -19.62 11.88
CA GLN A 17 -20.79 -18.43 11.84
C GLN A 17 -19.96 -17.18 12.14
N PHE A 18 -19.16 -16.74 11.17
CA PHE A 18 -18.51 -15.44 11.20
C PHE A 18 -19.50 -14.32 10.83
N GLN A 19 -20.61 -14.18 11.56
CA GLN A 19 -21.56 -13.06 11.38
C GLN A 19 -20.98 -11.69 11.80
N PHE A 20 -19.80 -11.68 12.45
CA PHE A 20 -19.13 -10.46 12.89
C PHE A 20 -18.68 -9.56 11.73
N PHE A 21 -18.18 -10.15 10.64
CA PHE A 21 -17.65 -9.37 9.51
C PHE A 21 -18.76 -8.68 8.72
N GLU A 22 -19.94 -9.27 8.60
CA GLU A 22 -21.08 -8.67 7.88
C GLU A 22 -21.50 -7.33 8.50
N GLN A 23 -21.48 -7.22 9.83
CA GLN A 23 -21.83 -5.97 10.52
C GLN A 23 -20.78 -4.87 10.36
N MET A 24 -19.52 -5.23 10.11
CA MET A 24 -18.44 -4.26 9.89
C MET A 24 -18.45 -3.68 8.47
N PHE A 25 -18.92 -4.44 7.48
CA PHE A 25 -19.02 -4.00 6.09
C PHE A 25 -20.39 -3.39 5.72
N GLY A 26 -21.43 -3.61 6.54
CA GLY A 26 -22.81 -3.18 6.26
C GLY A 26 -23.23 -1.81 6.81
N GLN A 27 -22.39 -1.13 7.61
CA GLN A 27 -22.72 0.15 8.24
C GLN A 27 -21.98 1.31 7.56
N GLN A 28 -22.53 1.80 6.45
CA GLN A 28 -22.19 3.12 5.91
C GLN A 28 -22.78 4.20 6.83
N HIS A 29 -22.00 4.67 7.80
CA HIS A 29 -22.26 5.94 8.47
C HIS A 29 -21.79 7.11 7.57
N PRO A 30 -22.64 8.11 7.28
CA PRO A 30 -22.23 9.32 6.60
C PRO A 30 -21.65 10.30 7.64
N GLY A 31 -20.37 10.62 7.51
CA GLY A 31 -19.78 11.74 8.23
C GLY A 31 -18.51 11.39 8.97
N GLN A 32 -17.41 11.19 8.24
CA GLN A 32 -16.09 11.59 8.70
C GLN A 32 -15.30 12.14 7.51
N GLN A 33 -14.59 13.23 7.74
CA GLN A 33 -13.70 13.91 6.79
C GLN A 33 -12.79 12.90 6.08
N PRO A 34 -12.54 13.03 4.76
CA PRO A 34 -11.56 12.18 4.10
C PRO A 34 -10.16 12.61 4.55
N ARG A 35 -9.69 12.01 5.64
CA ARG A 35 -8.25 11.80 5.81
C ARG A 35 -7.89 10.87 4.66
N GLN A 36 -7.11 11.34 3.68
CA GLN A 36 -6.59 10.53 2.57
C GLN A 36 -5.80 9.34 3.14
N GLN A 37 -6.50 8.25 3.49
CA GLN A 37 -5.89 6.95 3.63
C GLN A 37 -5.69 6.46 2.20
N GLN A 38 -4.52 6.78 1.65
CA GLN A 38 -3.95 6.16 0.46
C GLN A 38 -3.58 4.69 0.75
N THR A 39 -4.55 3.90 1.21
CA THR A 39 -4.48 2.45 1.08
C THR A 39 -5.05 2.13 -0.28
N GLY A 40 -4.17 2.14 -1.28
CA GLY A 40 -4.50 1.91 -2.68
C GLY A 40 -5.10 0.54 -2.89
N TYR A 41 -6.43 0.47 -2.96
CA TYR A 41 -7.08 -0.63 -3.64
C TYR A 41 -6.75 -0.49 -5.13
N PRO A 42 -6.23 -1.53 -5.81
CA PRO A 42 -5.70 -1.40 -7.17
C PRO A 42 -6.71 -0.80 -8.17
N GLY A 43 -8.02 -1.05 -7.97
CA GLY A 43 -9.08 -0.48 -8.80
C GLY A 43 -9.30 1.04 -8.64
N GLN A 44 -9.00 1.62 -7.48
CA GLN A 44 -9.17 3.08 -7.29
C GLN A 44 -8.06 3.86 -8.01
N TRP A 45 -6.82 3.36 -7.97
CA TRP A 45 -5.71 4.02 -8.66
C TRP A 45 -5.92 4.06 -10.18
N ALA A 46 -6.38 2.96 -10.79
CA ALA A 46 -6.62 2.91 -12.24
C ALA A 46 -7.60 4.00 -12.70
N ALA A 47 -8.73 4.15 -11.99
CA ALA A 47 -9.73 5.17 -12.31
C ALA A 47 -9.18 6.60 -12.19
N HIS A 48 -8.33 6.86 -11.19
CA HIS A 48 -7.69 8.17 -11.01
C HIS A 48 -6.59 8.43 -12.03
N ALA A 49 -5.81 7.42 -12.40
CA ALA A 49 -4.75 7.53 -13.39
C ALA A 49 -5.31 7.84 -14.79
N GLU A 50 -6.40 7.17 -15.19
CA GLU A 50 -7.09 7.42 -16.46
C GLU A 50 -7.65 8.84 -16.59
N ALA A 51 -8.00 9.46 -15.46
CA ALA A 51 -8.55 10.83 -15.43
C ALA A 51 -7.49 11.93 -15.60
N VAL A 52 -6.19 11.60 -15.49
CA VAL A 52 -5.10 12.59 -15.55
C VAL A 52 -4.34 12.45 -16.87
N PRO A 53 -4.36 13.48 -17.75
CA PRO A 53 -3.58 13.44 -18.97
C PRO A 53 -2.09 13.63 -18.65
N CYS A 54 -1.30 12.56 -18.78
CA CYS A 54 0.15 12.58 -18.59
C CYS A 54 0.81 11.70 -19.67
N SER A 55 1.79 12.24 -20.39
CA SER A 55 2.57 11.51 -21.40
C SER A 55 3.82 10.82 -20.82
N ASP A 56 4.24 11.27 -19.64
CA ASP A 56 5.47 10.85 -18.99
C ASP A 56 5.11 9.94 -17.79
N TYR A 57 5.73 10.16 -16.62
CA TYR A 57 5.47 9.38 -15.43
C TYR A 57 4.42 10.05 -14.54
N LEU A 58 3.32 9.34 -14.25
CA LEU A 58 2.30 9.78 -13.31
C LEU A 58 2.60 9.22 -11.91
N CYS A 59 2.89 10.10 -10.96
CA CYS A 59 3.18 9.71 -9.58
C CYS A 59 1.94 9.08 -8.90
N PRO A 60 2.02 7.84 -8.38
CA PRO A 60 0.83 7.13 -7.88
C PRO A 60 0.23 7.73 -6.59
N GLY A 61 1.04 8.40 -5.77
CA GLY A 61 0.58 9.05 -4.56
C GLY A 61 -0.01 10.44 -4.80
N THR A 62 0.62 11.25 -5.64
CA THR A 62 0.27 12.67 -5.79
C THR A 62 -0.47 12.99 -7.08
N LEU A 63 -0.56 12.03 -8.01
CA LEU A 63 -1.12 12.21 -9.36
C LEU A 63 -0.45 13.38 -10.12
N THR A 64 0.81 13.67 -9.80
CA THR A 64 1.63 14.67 -10.49
C THR A 64 2.32 14.02 -11.69
N CYS A 65 2.27 14.67 -12.85
CA CYS A 65 3.01 14.24 -14.04
C CYS A 65 4.44 14.79 -14.00
N VAL A 66 5.44 13.92 -14.06
CA VAL A 66 6.87 14.23 -13.98
C VAL A 66 7.65 13.47 -15.05
N GLN A 67 8.89 13.87 -15.34
CA GLN A 67 9.67 13.21 -16.40
C GLN A 67 10.12 11.80 -16.03
N ASN A 68 10.47 11.57 -14.76
CA ASN A 68 10.91 10.27 -14.27
C ASN A 68 10.47 10.04 -12.82
N PRO A 69 10.43 8.77 -12.37
CA PRO A 69 9.95 8.42 -11.02
C PRO A 69 10.70 9.14 -9.89
N SER A 70 12.00 9.45 -10.08
CA SER A 70 12.83 10.12 -9.09
C SER A 70 12.42 11.56 -8.80
N GLN A 71 11.58 12.17 -9.65
CA GLN A 71 11.05 13.52 -9.49
C GLN A 71 9.72 13.58 -8.73
N CYS A 72 9.17 12.44 -8.29
CA CYS A 72 7.89 12.46 -7.61
C CYS A 72 7.95 13.21 -6.27
N PRO A 73 7.01 14.15 -6.02
CA PRO A 73 6.93 14.86 -4.75
C PRO A 73 6.29 13.97 -3.68
N CYS A 74 6.60 14.27 -2.43
CA CYS A 74 5.93 13.64 -1.29
C CYS A 74 4.52 14.20 -1.09
N PRO A 75 3.52 13.36 -0.74
CA PRO A 75 2.15 13.83 -0.51
C PRO A 75 2.02 14.78 0.69
N ASP A 76 2.81 14.55 1.75
CA ASP A 76 2.85 15.41 2.93
C ASP A 76 3.96 16.48 2.74
N ALA A 77 3.60 17.73 2.96
CA ALA A 77 4.51 18.87 2.82
C ALA A 77 5.63 18.89 3.89
N GLN A 78 5.49 18.14 4.98
CA GLN A 78 6.52 18.01 6.01
C GLN A 78 7.57 16.94 5.67
N ASP A 79 7.30 16.11 4.67
CA ASP A 79 8.18 15.02 4.28
C ASP A 79 9.04 15.44 3.09
N ILE A 80 10.27 14.90 3.02
CA ILE A 80 11.19 15.11 1.92
C ILE A 80 11.39 13.81 1.13
N PRO A 81 11.58 13.89 -0.20
CA PRO A 81 11.86 12.71 -1.01
C PRO A 81 13.29 12.22 -0.75
N CYS A 82 13.43 10.94 -0.43
CA CYS A 82 14.68 10.22 -0.31
C CYS A 82 14.81 9.22 -1.45
N LEU A 83 15.86 9.33 -2.25
CA LEU A 83 16.08 8.46 -3.40
C LEU A 83 16.88 7.22 -3.02
N VAL A 84 16.33 6.06 -3.35
CA VAL A 84 17.03 4.77 -3.34
C VAL A 84 17.30 4.39 -4.79
N PRO A 85 18.57 4.44 -5.24
CA PRO A 85 18.92 4.11 -6.62
C PRO A 85 18.54 2.67 -6.95
N ASP A 86 18.08 2.44 -8.18
CA ASP A 86 17.89 1.09 -8.70
C ASP A 86 19.27 0.46 -9.02
N ALA A 87 19.36 -0.86 -8.89
CA ALA A 87 20.61 -1.58 -9.19
C ALA A 87 20.85 -1.73 -10.69
N GLN A 88 19.79 -1.78 -11.49
CA GLN A 88 19.84 -2.04 -12.93
C GLN A 88 19.72 -0.77 -13.75
N ASP A 89 18.93 0.20 -13.29
CA ASP A 89 18.73 1.48 -13.96
C ASP A 89 19.39 2.61 -13.16
N LYS A 90 20.44 3.19 -13.74
CA LYS A 90 21.16 4.32 -13.11
C LYS A 90 20.34 5.60 -13.05
N ASP A 91 19.36 5.72 -13.95
CA ASP A 91 18.43 6.85 -14.00
C ASP A 91 17.13 6.53 -13.25
N GLY A 92 16.98 5.28 -12.79
CA GLY A 92 15.87 4.81 -11.98
C GLY A 92 16.14 4.96 -10.48
N ALA A 93 15.14 5.45 -9.74
CA ALA A 93 15.18 5.43 -8.29
C ALA A 93 13.80 5.17 -7.69
N THR A 94 13.77 4.43 -6.58
CA THR A 94 12.60 4.39 -5.71
C THR A 94 12.60 5.62 -4.81
N VAL A 95 11.49 6.36 -4.80
CA VAL A 95 11.30 7.52 -3.92
C VAL A 95 10.64 7.08 -2.62
N LEU A 96 11.28 7.35 -1.49
CA LEU A 96 10.72 7.17 -0.15
C LEU A 96 10.53 8.53 0.54
N CYS A 97 9.34 8.77 1.06
CA CYS A 97 9.06 10.00 1.82
C CYS A 97 9.45 9.82 3.29
N VAL A 98 10.28 10.73 3.80
CA VAL A 98 10.82 10.67 5.16
C VAL A 98 10.74 12.02 5.86
N ARG A 99 10.74 12.01 7.19
CA ARG A 99 10.63 13.22 7.99
C ARG A 99 12.01 13.79 8.32
N GLY A 100 12.57 14.52 7.36
CA GLY A 100 13.86 15.20 7.49
C GLY A 100 15.06 14.39 6.99
N SER A 101 16.23 15.03 6.97
CA SER A 101 17.43 14.50 6.31
C SER A 101 18.10 13.32 7.04
N GLN A 102 17.92 13.22 8.35
CA GLN A 102 18.51 12.15 9.16
C GLN A 102 17.93 10.78 8.76
N ASP A 103 16.61 10.69 8.63
CA ASP A 103 15.91 9.48 8.22
C ASP A 103 16.33 9.02 6.82
N CYS A 104 16.54 9.97 5.89
CA CYS A 104 17.03 9.64 4.54
C CYS A 104 18.44 9.02 4.58
N SER A 105 19.31 9.54 5.45
CA SER A 105 20.67 9.02 5.61
C SER A 105 20.67 7.58 6.13
N ASP A 106 19.75 7.26 7.04
CA ASP A 106 19.56 5.90 7.54
C ASP A 106 19.04 4.95 6.46
N VAL A 107 18.08 5.40 5.65
CA VAL A 107 17.56 4.63 4.50
C VAL A 107 18.67 4.35 3.49
N GLN A 108 19.46 5.36 3.11
CA GLN A 108 20.59 5.20 2.19
C GLN A 108 21.63 4.21 2.72
N ARG A 109 21.96 4.29 4.02
CA ARG A 109 22.88 3.36 4.69
C ARG A 109 22.36 1.92 4.71
N LEU A 110 21.04 1.73 4.80
CA LEU A 110 20.43 0.40 4.75
C LEU A 110 20.41 -0.13 3.31
N ALA A 111 19.97 0.69 2.36
CA ALA A 111 19.90 0.34 0.94
C ALA A 111 21.27 -0.02 0.36
N SER A 112 22.32 0.73 0.72
CA SER A 112 23.67 0.49 0.22
C SER A 112 24.25 -0.89 0.60
N ARG A 113 23.72 -1.56 1.63
CA ARG A 113 24.16 -2.92 1.98
C ARG A 113 23.70 -3.98 0.98
N TYR A 114 22.62 -3.71 0.25
CA TYR A 114 21.96 -4.67 -0.62
C TYR A 114 22.09 -4.35 -2.11
N SER A 115 22.69 -3.19 -2.45
CA SER A 115 22.91 -2.73 -3.82
C SER A 115 24.14 -3.37 -4.48
N LYS A 116 24.36 -4.68 -4.29
CA LYS A 116 25.49 -5.42 -4.91
C LYS A 116 25.16 -5.98 -6.28
#